data_AF-A0A348DGK5-F1
#
_entry.id   AF-A0A348DGK5-F1
#
_cell.length_a   1.000
_cell.length_b   1.000
_cell.length_c   1.000
_cell.angle_alpha   90.00
_cell.angle_beta   90.00
_cell.angle_gamma   90.00
#
_symmetry.space_group_name_H-M   'P 1'
#
loop_
_entity.id
_entity.type
_entity.pdbx_description
1 polymer ?
#
loop_
_entity_poly.entity_id
_entity_poly.type
_entity_poly.pdbx_seq_one_letter_code
_entity_poly.pdbx_strand_id
1 'polypeptide(L)'
;MSLVGVFTKFRPEIGGIFFDATLDETSTLMTIVSSYPLEDASTANDNAVTKPLELTMTVAISDNPIKAMTAGEDNLSGLTSMGGSLVGGTALSMLSGGAAALGGLAATAGMTYANSGQSRSESALLSLRNLQRNKTLLKIVGVGSSYDNMLITKTQVKKVKGGEGAQEIIVEMQQITIVTRDDSAITTNSNLPKNDPVATQGQKSVNLGQVPVK
;
A
#
# COMPACT_ATOMS: atom_id res chain seq x y z
N MET A 1 34.00 -16.37 2.94
CA MET A 1 32.67 -16.05 2.38
C MET A 1 31.87 -15.35 3.48
N SER A 2 31.47 -14.10 3.25
CA SER A 2 30.87 -13.25 4.29
C SER A 2 29.37 -13.53 4.41
N LEU A 3 28.95 -13.95 5.60
CA LEU A 3 27.55 -14.06 6.00
C LEU A 3 27.09 -12.64 6.37
N VAL A 4 26.89 -11.79 5.37
CA VAL A 4 26.18 -10.52 5.55
C VAL A 4 24.74 -10.91 5.82
N GLY A 5 24.37 -10.94 7.10
CA GLY A 5 23.00 -11.17 7.53
C GLY A 5 22.10 -10.10 6.94
N VAL A 6 21.44 -10.45 5.84
CA VAL A 6 20.32 -9.71 5.25
C VAL A 6 19.14 -9.88 6.20
N PHE A 7 19.19 -9.18 7.33
CA PHE A 7 17.99 -8.90 8.12
C PHE A 7 17.23 -7.83 7.35
N THR A 8 16.40 -8.23 6.39
CA THR A 8 15.35 -7.35 5.87
C THR A 8 14.43 -7.05 7.05
N LYS A 9 14.69 -5.95 7.77
CA LYS A 9 13.74 -5.40 8.72
C LYS A 9 12.55 -4.93 7.90
N PHE A 10 11.49 -5.74 7.87
CA PHE A 10 10.19 -5.29 7.36
C PHE A 10 9.71 -4.18 8.29
N ARG A 11 9.98 -2.93 7.89
CA ARG A 11 9.38 -1.77 8.54
C ARG A 11 7.92 -1.72 8.09
N PRO A 12 6.95 -1.75 9.02
CA PRO A 12 5.57 -1.69 8.62
C PRO A 12 5.29 -0.36 7.91
N GLU A 13 4.64 -0.46 6.75
CA GLU A 13 4.36 0.68 5.88
C GLU A 13 2.92 0.62 5.40
N ILE A 14 2.21 1.74 5.49
CA ILE A 14 0.89 1.91 4.88
C ILE A 14 0.96 3.09 3.92
N GLY A 15 1.01 2.81 2.61
CA GLY A 15 0.98 3.85 1.59
C GLY A 15 2.10 4.90 1.71
N GLY A 16 3.33 4.49 2.01
CA GLY A 16 4.47 5.38 2.21
C GLY A 16 4.63 5.95 3.63
N ILE A 17 3.73 5.62 4.56
CA ILE A 17 3.82 6.05 5.97
C ILE A 17 4.44 4.92 6.79
N PHE A 18 5.54 5.22 7.49
CA PHE A 18 6.28 4.25 8.29
C PHE A 18 5.88 4.26 9.77
N PHE A 19 5.66 3.05 10.31
CA PHE A 19 5.31 2.83 11.71
C PHE A 19 6.48 2.25 12.51
N ASP A 20 6.47 2.46 13.82
CA ASP A 20 7.55 1.96 14.68
C ASP A 20 7.40 0.47 14.96
N ALA A 21 6.15 0.00 15.10
CA ALA A 21 5.82 -1.39 15.32
C ALA A 21 4.41 -1.71 14.83
N THR A 22 4.23 -2.95 14.38
CA THR A 22 2.94 -3.62 14.24
C THR A 22 2.69 -4.44 15.50
N LEU A 23 1.60 -4.14 16.20
CA LEU A 23 1.19 -4.86 17.40
C LEU A 23 0.40 -6.12 17.05
N ASP A 24 -0.46 -6.02 16.04
CA ASP A 24 -1.30 -7.11 15.59
C ASP A 24 -1.63 -6.97 14.10
N GLU A 25 -1.70 -8.09 13.39
CA GLU A 25 -1.99 -8.16 11.96
C GLU A 25 -2.86 -9.41 11.71
N THR A 26 -4.09 -9.19 11.25
CA THR A 26 -5.03 -10.27 10.91
C THR A 26 -5.51 -10.10 9.47
N SER A 27 -5.28 -11.13 8.65
CA SER A 27 -5.69 -11.18 7.24
C SER A 27 -6.71 -12.31 7.04
N THR A 28 -7.89 -11.98 6.52
CA THR A 28 -8.99 -12.93 6.34
C THR A 28 -9.41 -12.96 4.87
N LEU A 29 -9.34 -14.15 4.26
CA LEU A 29 -9.88 -14.43 2.93
C LEU A 29 -10.98 -15.47 3.06
N MET A 30 -12.18 -15.14 2.61
CA MET A 30 -13.35 -16.01 2.71
C MET A 30 -13.88 -16.37 1.32
N THR A 31 -14.21 -17.64 1.11
CA THR A 31 -14.93 -18.11 -0.08
C THR A 31 -16.27 -18.71 0.35
N ILE A 32 -17.35 -18.21 -0.24
CA ILE A 32 -18.69 -18.76 -0.05
C ILE A 32 -18.92 -19.79 -1.15
N VAL A 33 -19.28 -21.01 -0.77
CA VAL A 33 -19.59 -22.09 -1.70
C VAL A 33 -21.08 -22.39 -1.62
N SER A 34 -21.77 -22.45 -2.77
CA SER A 34 -23.19 -22.85 -2.83
C SER A 34 -23.32 -24.32 -2.51
N SER A 35 -24.32 -24.73 -1.73
CA SER A 35 -24.62 -26.13 -1.45
C SER A 35 -26.08 -26.44 -1.73
N TYR A 36 -26.34 -27.52 -2.45
CA TYR A 36 -27.67 -28.07 -2.63
C TYR A 36 -27.68 -29.56 -2.32
N PRO A 37 -28.74 -30.08 -1.70
CA PRO A 37 -28.86 -31.51 -1.44
C PRO A 37 -29.17 -32.27 -2.74
N LEU A 38 -28.63 -33.47 -2.84
CA LEU A 38 -28.93 -34.46 -3.88
C LEU A 38 -29.94 -35.48 -3.34
N GLU A 39 -30.58 -36.22 -4.25
CA GLU A 39 -31.60 -37.22 -3.92
C GLU A 39 -31.07 -38.41 -3.10
N ASP A 40 -29.75 -38.63 -3.12
CA ASP A 40 -29.04 -39.65 -2.35
C ASP A 40 -28.60 -39.15 -0.95
N ALA A 41 -29.10 -37.99 -0.52
CA ALA A 41 -28.73 -37.29 0.71
C ALA A 41 -27.26 -36.83 0.77
N SER A 42 -26.54 -36.85 -0.35
CA SER A 42 -25.25 -36.16 -0.48
C SER A 42 -25.46 -34.67 -0.81
N THR A 43 -24.44 -33.83 -0.60
CA THR A 43 -24.49 -32.41 -0.94
C THR A 43 -23.56 -32.13 -2.11
N ALA A 44 -24.06 -31.45 -3.12
CA ALA A 44 -23.28 -30.96 -4.24
C ALA A 44 -23.12 -29.44 -4.20
N ASN A 45 -22.09 -28.95 -4.88
CA ASN A 45 -21.73 -27.55 -4.96
C ASN A 45 -21.52 -27.19 -6.44
N ASP A 46 -22.01 -26.03 -6.86
CA ASP A 46 -21.92 -25.59 -8.28
C ASP A 46 -21.23 -24.24 -8.43
N ASN A 47 -21.22 -23.41 -7.38
CA ASN A 47 -20.61 -22.09 -7.43
C ASN A 47 -19.76 -21.82 -6.18
N ALA A 48 -18.62 -21.17 -6.37
CA ALA A 48 -17.77 -20.65 -5.30
C ALA A 48 -17.42 -19.20 -5.60
N VAL A 49 -17.80 -18.30 -4.69
CA VAL A 49 -17.55 -16.86 -4.79
C VAL A 49 -16.59 -16.44 -3.69
N THR A 50 -15.38 -16.03 -4.08
CA THR A 50 -14.37 -15.51 -3.16
C THR A 50 -14.65 -14.03 -2.86
N LYS A 51 -14.73 -13.69 -1.58
CA LYS A 51 -14.83 -12.30 -1.11
C LYS A 51 -13.47 -11.61 -1.18
N PRO A 52 -13.43 -10.27 -1.29
CA PRO A 52 -12.17 -9.53 -1.23
C PRO A 52 -11.48 -9.74 0.11
N LEU A 53 -10.15 -9.75 0.10
CA LEU A 53 -9.33 -9.90 1.30
C LEU A 53 -9.60 -8.75 2.28
N GLU A 54 -9.87 -9.09 3.54
CA GLU A 54 -9.98 -8.14 4.64
C GLU A 54 -8.68 -8.19 5.46
N LEU A 55 -8.10 -7.03 5.73
CA LEU A 55 -6.87 -6.89 6.51
C LEU A 55 -7.13 -5.90 7.64
N THR A 56 -6.93 -6.35 8.88
CA THR A 56 -6.93 -5.49 10.06
C THR A 56 -5.53 -5.44 10.63
N MET A 57 -5.00 -4.23 10.77
CA MET A 57 -3.66 -4.00 11.29
C MET A 57 -3.71 -2.99 12.44
N THR A 58 -3.09 -3.35 13.56
CA THR A 58 -2.87 -2.45 14.70
C THR A 58 -1.42 -2.01 14.68
N VAL A 59 -1.18 -0.73 14.43
CA VAL A 59 0.15 -0.13 14.35
C VAL A 59 0.36 0.86 15.49
N ALA A 60 1.59 0.93 15.99
CA ALA A 60 1.98 1.85 17.04
C ALA A 60 3.01 2.87 16.52
N ILE A 61 2.82 4.12 16.91
CA ILE A 61 3.76 5.22 16.68
C ILE A 61 4.11 5.86 18.01
N SER A 62 5.42 6.03 18.25
CA SER A 62 5.93 6.78 19.39
C SER A 62 6.30 8.21 18.98
N ASP A 63 6.04 9.14 19.90
CA ASP A 63 6.40 10.56 19.79
C ASP A 63 7.78 10.85 20.41
N ASN A 64 8.62 9.84 20.63
CA ASN A 64 9.93 10.01 21.26
C ASN A 64 10.95 10.60 20.25
N PRO A 65 11.50 11.80 20.51
CA PRO A 65 12.38 12.51 19.56
C PRO A 65 13.68 11.76 19.24
N ILE A 66 14.20 10.94 20.16
CA ILE A 66 15.45 10.20 19.95
C ILE A 66 15.30 9.13 18.86
N LYS A 67 14.14 8.45 18.81
CA LYS A 67 13.86 7.41 17.81
C LYS A 67 13.53 7.99 16.43
N ALA A 68 13.05 9.23 16.37
CA ALA A 68 12.77 9.94 15.13
C ALA A 68 14.03 10.29 14.33
N MET A 69 15.15 10.58 15.03
CA MET A 69 16.44 10.87 14.36
C MET A 69 17.02 9.61 13.69
N THR A 70 16.94 8.44 14.33
CA THR A 70 17.39 7.17 13.76
C THR A 70 16.48 6.63 12.65
N ALA A 71 15.19 7.00 12.67
CA ALA A 71 14.26 6.66 11.59
C ALA A 71 14.47 7.47 10.30
N GLY A 72 15.19 8.60 10.37
CA GLY A 72 15.57 9.43 9.23
C GLY A 72 16.90 9.05 8.56
N GLU A 73 17.65 8.09 9.12
CA GLU A 73 19.01 7.74 8.65
C GLU A 73 19.03 7.02 7.30
N ASP A 74 17.94 6.36 6.88
CA ASP A 74 17.84 5.76 5.54
C ASP A 74 17.68 6.79 4.40
N ASN A 75 17.34 8.05 4.73
CA ASN A 75 17.33 9.16 3.77
C ASN A 75 18.62 10.01 3.79
N LEU A 76 19.60 9.68 4.64
CA LEU A 76 20.87 10.39 4.71
C LEU A 76 21.87 9.96 3.62
N SER A 77 21.66 8.79 3.00
CA SER A 77 22.52 8.32 1.90
C SER A 77 22.37 9.13 0.59
N GLY A 78 21.37 10.01 0.49
CA GLY A 78 21.17 10.91 -0.65
C GLY A 78 21.73 12.33 -0.45
N LEU A 79 22.10 12.69 0.78
CA LEU A 79 22.62 14.03 1.11
C LEU A 79 24.15 14.08 1.19
N THR A 80 24.82 12.93 1.18
CA THR A 80 26.29 12.81 1.31
C THR A 80 27.07 12.98 -0.01
N SER A 81 26.40 13.21 -1.15
CA SER A 81 27.06 13.46 -2.44
C SER A 81 27.19 14.95 -2.82
N MET A 82 26.56 15.86 -2.08
CA MET A 82 26.83 17.30 -2.20
C MET A 82 27.82 17.70 -1.12
N GLY A 83 29.08 17.79 -1.55
CA GLY A 83 30.25 17.99 -0.71
C GLY A 83 30.12 19.14 0.30
N GLY A 84 30.54 18.85 1.52
CA GLY A 84 30.77 19.86 2.55
C GLY A 84 30.22 19.45 3.91
N SER A 85 31.03 18.68 4.65
CA SER A 85 31.14 18.71 6.12
C SER A 85 29.97 19.33 6.91
N LEU A 86 29.08 18.48 7.43
CA LEU A 86 28.23 18.81 8.58
C LEU A 86 28.42 17.74 9.65
N VAL A 87 29.64 17.72 10.21
CA VAL A 87 29.90 17.19 11.54
C VAL A 87 29.32 18.21 12.53
N GLY A 88 28.26 17.82 13.24
CA GLY A 88 27.77 18.53 14.42
C GLY A 88 26.61 19.51 14.20
N GLY A 89 25.44 19.13 14.72
CA GLY A 89 24.59 20.06 15.47
C GLY A 89 23.78 21.14 14.75
N THR A 90 23.83 21.34 13.43
CA THR A 90 23.08 22.44 12.79
C THR A 90 22.58 22.12 11.38
N ALA A 91 21.26 21.90 11.25
CA ALA A 91 20.52 22.15 9.99
C ALA A 91 19.04 22.50 10.24
N LEU A 92 18.71 23.07 11.40
CA LEU A 92 17.33 23.43 11.80
C LEU A 92 16.96 24.91 11.56
N SER A 93 17.84 25.73 10.99
CA SER A 93 17.59 27.19 10.87
C SER A 93 17.47 27.75 9.45
N MET A 94 17.50 26.93 8.39
CA MET A 94 17.26 27.40 7.02
C MET A 94 15.84 27.16 6.50
N LEU A 95 14.86 27.04 7.41
CA LEU A 95 13.43 27.06 7.07
C LEU A 95 12.62 28.00 7.99
N SER A 96 13.21 29.13 8.39
CA SER A 96 12.48 30.25 8.95
C SER A 96 12.61 31.46 8.01
N GLY A 97 11.69 31.57 7.06
CA GLY A 97 11.50 32.76 6.24
C GLY A 97 12.45 32.89 5.04
N GLY A 98 11.95 32.56 3.85
CA GLY A 98 12.62 32.83 2.59
C GLY A 98 12.62 31.64 1.65
N ALA A 99 12.11 31.83 0.43
CA ALA A 99 11.96 30.80 -0.59
C ALA A 99 13.25 30.02 -0.87
N ALA A 100 13.18 28.70 -0.75
CA ALA A 100 14.12 27.78 -1.37
C ALA A 100 13.34 26.91 -2.37
N ALA A 101 13.87 26.90 -3.58
CA ALA A 101 13.17 26.64 -4.82
C ALA A 101 12.64 25.20 -4.97
N LEU A 102 11.50 25.14 -5.67
CA LEU A 102 10.94 24.00 -6.37
C LEU A 102 12.02 23.27 -7.18
N GLY A 103 12.42 22.08 -6.74
CA GLY A 103 13.41 21.26 -7.43
C GLY A 103 13.43 19.83 -6.91
N GLY A 104 12.42 19.05 -7.29
CA GLY A 104 12.48 17.57 -7.30
C GLY A 104 12.60 16.86 -5.95
N LEU A 105 11.49 16.74 -5.22
CA LEU A 105 11.36 15.78 -4.12
C LEU A 105 10.00 15.09 -4.21
N ALA A 106 9.97 13.93 -4.87
CA ALA A 106 8.85 13.00 -4.84
C ALA A 106 8.82 12.25 -3.49
N ALA A 107 8.39 12.90 -2.40
CA ALA A 107 8.12 12.24 -1.11
C ALA A 107 7.29 13.09 -0.13
N THR A 108 6.59 14.14 -0.57
CA THR A 108 5.90 15.09 0.32
C THR A 108 4.44 14.72 0.56
N ALA A 109 4.19 13.55 1.17
CA ALA A 109 3.04 13.36 2.05
C ALA A 109 3.43 13.32 3.54
N GLY A 110 4.73 13.16 3.85
CA GLY A 110 5.26 13.11 5.20
C GLY A 110 6.05 14.35 5.66
N MET A 111 6.52 15.22 4.75
CA MET A 111 7.42 16.34 5.11
C MET A 111 6.72 17.70 5.26
N THR A 112 5.50 17.88 4.76
CA THR A 112 4.78 19.17 4.81
C THR A 112 4.15 19.47 6.17
N TYR A 113 4.08 18.48 7.08
CA TYR A 113 3.48 18.64 8.41
C TYR A 113 4.49 18.77 9.56
N ALA A 114 5.79 18.73 9.25
CA ALA A 114 6.86 18.84 10.25
C ALA A 114 7.03 20.25 10.86
N ASN A 115 6.28 21.26 10.38
CA ASN A 115 6.42 22.66 10.80
C ASN A 115 5.21 23.22 11.60
N SER A 116 4.21 22.39 11.89
CA SER A 116 3.24 22.65 12.95
C SER A 116 3.68 21.82 14.16
N GLY A 117 3.63 22.34 15.40
CA GLY A 117 3.99 21.60 16.63
C GLY A 117 3.09 20.39 16.95
N GLN A 118 2.59 19.68 15.94
CA GLN A 118 1.88 18.41 16.04
C GLN A 118 2.86 17.26 16.26
N SER A 119 2.43 16.28 17.04
CA SER A 119 3.23 15.10 17.30
C SER A 119 3.32 14.19 16.05
N ARG A 120 4.34 13.32 16.00
CA ARG A 120 4.54 12.40 14.86
C ARG A 120 3.33 11.46 14.70
N SER A 121 2.78 11.00 15.82
CA SER A 121 1.56 10.19 15.84
C SER A 121 0.36 10.92 15.22
N GLU A 122 0.20 12.21 15.51
CA GLU A 122 -0.91 13.01 14.98
C GLU A 122 -0.78 13.28 13.47
N SER A 123 0.43 13.61 12.99
CA SER A 123 0.69 13.80 11.56
C SER A 123 0.49 12.51 10.76
N ALA A 124 0.94 11.35 11.25
CA ALA A 124 0.75 10.07 10.61
C ALA A 124 -0.74 9.68 10.51
N LEU A 125 -1.50 9.91 11.58
CA LEU A 125 -2.95 9.73 11.61
C LEU A 125 -3.64 10.65 10.59
N LEU A 126 -3.22 11.92 10.48
CA LEU A 126 -3.80 12.85 9.52
C LEU A 126 -3.55 12.38 8.08
N SER A 127 -2.33 11.92 7.79
CA SER A 127 -1.96 11.38 6.48
C SER A 127 -2.76 10.13 6.15
N LEU A 128 -2.93 9.19 7.07
CA LEU A 128 -3.80 8.02 6.89
C LEU A 128 -5.25 8.41 6.58
N ARG A 129 -5.81 9.38 7.32
CA ARG A 129 -7.16 9.89 7.06
C ARG A 129 -7.27 10.60 5.71
N ASN A 130 -6.19 11.23 5.24
CA ASN A 130 -6.16 11.85 3.92
C ASN A 130 -6.17 10.79 2.81
N LEU A 131 -5.33 9.76 2.92
CA LEU A 131 -5.35 8.60 2.02
C LEU A 131 -6.73 7.93 1.99
N GLN A 132 -7.36 7.76 3.16
CA GLN A 132 -8.72 7.25 3.27
C GLN A 132 -9.75 8.15 2.56
N ARG A 133 -9.69 9.47 2.74
CA ARG A 133 -10.61 10.42 2.06
C ARG A 133 -10.42 10.44 0.55
N ASN A 134 -9.19 10.33 0.08
CA ASN A 134 -8.87 10.34 -1.36
C ASN A 134 -9.13 8.99 -2.04
N LYS A 135 -9.47 7.94 -1.28
CA LYS A 135 -9.76 6.59 -1.79
C LYS A 135 -8.63 6.04 -2.65
N THR A 136 -7.40 6.36 -2.29
CA THR A 136 -6.21 5.89 -3.01
C THR A 136 -6.00 4.42 -2.74
N LEU A 137 -5.71 3.65 -3.79
CA LEU A 137 -5.26 2.26 -3.65
C LEU A 137 -3.82 2.26 -3.16
N LEU A 138 -3.56 1.49 -2.11
CA LEU A 138 -2.29 1.48 -1.40
C LEU A 138 -1.65 0.10 -1.49
N LYS A 139 -0.33 0.13 -1.39
CA LYS A 139 0.48 -1.02 -1.01
C LYS A 139 0.71 -0.97 0.49
N ILE A 140 0.54 -2.11 1.15
CA ILE A 140 0.73 -2.26 2.60
C ILE A 140 1.83 -3.29 2.82
N VAL A 141 2.81 -2.94 3.64
CA VAL A 141 3.87 -3.84 4.07
C VAL A 141 3.63 -4.20 5.53
N GLY A 142 3.32 -5.47 5.78
CA GLY A 142 3.18 -6.06 7.10
C GLY A 142 4.50 -6.63 7.63
N VAL A 143 4.43 -7.56 8.59
CA VAL A 143 5.63 -8.13 9.24
C VAL A 143 6.41 -9.11 8.33
N GLY A 144 5.75 -9.71 7.36
CA GLY A 144 6.38 -10.63 6.40
C GLY A 144 5.67 -10.75 5.05
N SER A 145 4.61 -9.96 4.85
CA SER A 145 3.74 -9.98 3.68
C SER A 145 3.57 -8.57 3.16
N SER A 146 3.37 -8.46 1.85
CA SER A 146 2.96 -7.22 1.20
C SER A 146 1.60 -7.43 0.56
N TYR A 147 0.72 -6.46 0.72
CA TYR A 147 -0.64 -6.48 0.18
C TYR A 147 -0.80 -5.32 -0.79
N ASP A 148 -1.17 -5.62 -2.03
CA ASP A 148 -1.39 -4.63 -3.08
C ASP A 148 -2.88 -4.36 -3.29
N ASN A 149 -3.21 -3.20 -3.89
CA ASN A 149 -4.56 -2.78 -4.20
C ASN A 149 -5.49 -2.71 -2.98
N MET A 150 -4.94 -2.28 -1.85
CA MET A 150 -5.68 -2.20 -0.59
C MET A 150 -6.29 -0.81 -0.43
N LEU A 151 -7.56 -0.76 -0.03
CA LEU A 151 -8.27 0.47 0.28
C LEU A 151 -8.52 0.53 1.79
N ILE A 152 -8.23 1.68 2.39
CA ILE A 152 -8.54 1.93 3.80
C ILE A 152 -10.05 2.12 3.95
N THR A 153 -10.71 1.24 4.68
CA THR A 153 -12.15 1.32 4.95
C THR A 153 -12.41 2.06 6.26
N LYS A 154 -11.55 1.87 7.27
CA LYS A 154 -11.73 2.48 8.59
C LYS A 154 -10.39 2.71 9.29
N THR A 155 -10.29 3.87 9.94
CA THR A 155 -9.18 4.24 10.81
C THR A 155 -9.71 4.54 12.21
N GLN A 156 -9.16 3.88 13.22
CA GLN A 156 -9.48 4.09 14.63
C GLN A 156 -8.21 4.35 15.42
N VAL A 157 -8.36 5.09 16.52
CA VAL A 157 -7.23 5.53 17.34
C VAL A 157 -7.54 5.18 18.78
N LYS A 158 -6.62 4.47 19.41
CA LYS A 158 -6.68 4.13 20.82
C LYS A 158 -5.54 4.83 21.54
N LYS A 159 -5.89 5.76 22.42
CA LYS A 159 -4.93 6.43 23.30
C LYS A 159 -4.84 5.63 24.59
N VAL A 160 -3.67 5.04 24.87
CA VAL A 160 -3.44 4.25 26.09
C VAL A 160 -2.83 5.17 27.15
N LYS A 161 -3.43 5.20 28.35
CA LYS A 161 -3.06 6.12 29.45
C LYS A 161 -1.64 5.89 30.04
N GLY A 162 -0.95 4.82 29.65
CA GLY A 162 0.40 4.47 30.13
C GLY A 162 1.51 4.54 29.08
N GLY A 163 1.19 4.88 27.82
CA GLY A 163 2.21 5.06 26.78
C GLY A 163 2.71 6.50 26.80
N GLU A 164 4.02 6.70 26.83
CA GLU A 164 4.72 7.99 26.78
C GLU A 164 4.47 8.73 25.45
N GLY A 165 3.24 9.17 25.20
CA GLY A 165 2.83 9.74 23.91
C GLY A 165 2.68 8.71 22.78
N ALA A 166 2.75 7.40 23.08
CA ALA A 166 2.53 6.38 22.07
C ALA A 166 1.04 6.30 21.69
N GLN A 167 0.77 6.28 20.38
CA GLN A 167 -0.58 6.15 19.84
C GLN A 167 -0.71 4.83 19.08
N GLU A 168 -1.74 4.07 19.42
CA GLU A 168 -2.15 2.88 18.68
C GLU A 168 -3.20 3.27 17.65
N ILE A 169 -2.97 2.91 16.40
CA ILE A 169 -3.88 3.16 15.29
C ILE A 169 -4.31 1.79 14.76
N ILE A 170 -5.61 1.54 14.77
CA ILE A 170 -6.22 0.35 14.18
C ILE A 170 -6.72 0.75 12.80
N VAL A 171 -6.23 0.08 11.78
CA VAL A 171 -6.57 0.33 10.38
C VAL A 171 -7.21 -0.93 9.82
N GLU A 172 -8.46 -0.82 9.40
CA GLU A 172 -9.17 -1.86 8.65
C GLU A 172 -9.13 -1.50 7.16
N MET A 173 -8.77 -2.49 6.36
CA MET A 173 -8.47 -2.34 4.95
C MET A 173 -9.07 -3.50 4.18
N GLN A 174 -9.46 -3.22 2.94
CA GLN A 174 -10.07 -4.21 2.06
C GLN A 174 -9.38 -4.17 0.70
N GLN A 175 -9.07 -5.34 0.16
CA GLN A 175 -8.51 -5.44 -1.19
C GLN A 175 -9.57 -5.10 -2.23
N ILE A 176 -9.20 -4.30 -3.22
CA ILE A 176 -10.04 -4.01 -4.38
C ILE A 176 -9.62 -4.92 -5.53
N THR A 177 -10.57 -5.73 -6.00
CA THR A 177 -10.38 -6.56 -7.19
C THR A 177 -10.44 -5.66 -8.43
N ILE A 178 -9.28 -5.38 -9.03
CA ILE A 178 -9.21 -4.73 -10.33
C ILE A 178 -9.28 -5.82 -11.40
N VAL A 179 -10.38 -5.85 -12.14
CA VAL A 179 -10.49 -6.68 -13.34
C VAL A 179 -9.90 -5.87 -14.49
N THR A 180 -8.67 -6.18 -14.88
CA THR A 180 -8.08 -5.63 -16.09
C THR A 180 -8.65 -6.36 -17.30
N ARG A 181 -9.09 -5.59 -18.29
CA ARG A 181 -9.56 -6.14 -19.56
C ARG A 181 -8.35 -6.28 -20.47
N ASP A 182 -8.07 -7.50 -20.94
CA ASP A 182 -7.11 -7.70 -22.02
C ASP A 182 -7.78 -7.38 -23.36
N ASP A 183 -7.30 -6.31 -23.99
CA ASP A 183 -7.84 -5.77 -25.24
C ASP A 183 -6.94 -6.08 -26.44
N SER A 184 -5.92 -6.92 -26.24
CA SER A 184 -5.02 -7.34 -27.30
C SER A 184 -5.78 -8.01 -28.45
N ALA A 185 -5.47 -7.59 -29.67
CA ALA A 185 -5.98 -8.21 -30.89
C ALA A 185 -5.58 -9.68 -30.99
N ILE A 186 -4.41 -10.05 -30.44
CA ILE A 186 -3.90 -11.43 -30.46
C ILE A 186 -4.78 -12.35 -29.61
N THR A 187 -5.09 -11.96 -28.37
CA THR A 187 -5.90 -12.79 -27.47
C THR A 187 -7.36 -12.81 -27.89
N THR A 188 -7.90 -11.68 -28.35
CA THR A 188 -9.27 -11.61 -28.90
C THR A 188 -9.41 -12.49 -30.15
N ASN A 189 -8.46 -12.41 -31.09
CA ASN A 189 -8.51 -13.19 -32.34
C ASN A 189 -8.21 -14.68 -32.13
N SER A 190 -7.44 -15.05 -31.10
CA SER A 190 -7.17 -16.46 -30.78
C SER A 190 -8.41 -17.18 -30.24
N ASN A 191 -9.37 -16.45 -29.67
CA ASN A 191 -10.62 -17.01 -29.15
C ASN A 191 -11.71 -17.12 -30.22
N LEU A 192 -11.47 -16.60 -31.43
CA LEU A 192 -12.40 -16.73 -32.55
C LEU A 192 -12.26 -18.12 -33.20
N PRO A 193 -13.35 -18.67 -33.74
CA PRO A 193 -13.30 -19.91 -34.51
C PRO A 193 -12.30 -19.80 -35.66
N LYS A 194 -11.31 -20.71 -35.70
CA LYS A 194 -10.30 -20.73 -36.77
C LYS A 194 -10.95 -21.10 -38.10
N ASN A 195 -10.64 -20.33 -39.14
CA ASN A 195 -11.09 -20.52 -40.53
C ASN A 195 -12.61 -20.33 -40.78
N ASP A 196 -13.30 -19.63 -39.88
CA ASP A 196 -14.70 -19.24 -40.12
C ASP A 196 -14.76 -17.88 -40.84
N PRO A 197 -15.38 -17.79 -42.04
CA PRO A 197 -15.52 -16.53 -42.78
C PRO A 197 -16.34 -15.46 -42.05
N VAL A 198 -17.13 -15.81 -41.02
CA VAL A 198 -17.86 -14.83 -40.19
C VAL A 198 -17.08 -14.40 -38.94
N ALA A 199 -15.90 -14.97 -38.67
CA ALA A 199 -15.08 -14.61 -37.50
C ALA A 199 -14.72 -13.12 -37.44
N THR A 200 -14.58 -12.45 -38.60
CA THR A 200 -14.33 -11.01 -38.70
C THR A 200 -15.45 -10.17 -38.08
N GLN A 201 -16.70 -10.66 -38.05
CA GLN A 201 -17.82 -9.97 -37.40
C GLN A 201 -17.83 -10.14 -35.87
N GLY A 202 -17.17 -11.20 -35.37
CA GLY A 202 -16.96 -11.42 -33.94
C GLY A 202 -15.76 -10.66 -33.37
N GLN A 203 -14.97 -9.98 -34.22
CA GLN A 203 -13.86 -9.16 -33.77
C GLN A 203 -14.35 -7.95 -32.97
N LYS A 204 -13.60 -7.60 -31.93
CA LYS A 204 -13.86 -6.41 -31.14
C LYS A 204 -13.74 -5.16 -32.02
N SER A 205 -14.64 -4.18 -31.85
CA SER A 205 -14.74 -2.98 -32.71
C SER A 205 -13.44 -2.17 -32.85
N VAL A 206 -12.54 -2.23 -31.87
CA VAL A 206 -11.23 -1.55 -31.90
C VAL A 206 -10.16 -2.30 -32.70
N ASN A 207 -10.37 -3.59 -32.95
CA ASN A 207 -9.43 -4.49 -33.66
C ASN A 207 -10.05 -5.05 -34.96
N LEU A 208 -11.15 -4.45 -35.42
CA LEU A 208 -11.88 -4.88 -36.61
C LEU A 208 -10.98 -4.77 -37.85
N GLY A 209 -10.84 -5.86 -38.61
CA GLY A 209 -10.04 -5.88 -39.83
C GLY A 209 -8.54 -6.13 -39.62
N GLN A 210 -8.08 -6.32 -38.38
CA GLN A 210 -6.72 -6.78 -38.13
C GLN A 210 -6.64 -8.29 -38.36
N VAL A 211 -5.90 -8.70 -39.39
CA VAL A 211 -5.56 -10.10 -39.64
C VAL A 211 -4.38 -10.46 -38.74
N PRO A 212 -4.48 -11.45 -37.85
CA PRO A 212 -3.35 -11.87 -37.04
C PRO A 212 -2.24 -12.38 -37.99
N VAL A 213 -1.12 -11.67 -38.02
CA VAL A 213 0.09 -12.14 -38.70
C VAL A 213 0.63 -13.30 -37.88
N LYS A 214 0.78 -14.46 -38.53
CA LYS A 214 1.31 -15.68 -37.92
C LYS A 214 2.82 -15.57 -37.72
#